data_AF-V7H195-F1
#
_entry.id   AF-V7H195-F1
#
_cell.length_a   1.000
_cell.length_b   1.000
_cell.length_c   1.000
_cell.angle_alpha   90.00
_cell.angle_beta   90.00
_cell.angle_gamma   90.00
#
_symmetry.space_group_name_H-M   'P 1'
#
loop_
_entity.id
_entity.type
_entity.pdbx_description
1 polymer ?
#
loop_
_entity_poly.entity_id
_entity_poly.type
_entity_poly.pdbx_seq_one_letter_code
_entity_poly.pdbx_strand_id
1 'polypeptide(L)'
;MQEQFGYENEMQVPRIDKIVLNMGVGEATADSKKPSIAAEDLAMIAGQKAVVTRARNSIAGFKVREKMPIGAKVTLRKERMYEFLDRLVNIALPRVRDFRGLNPKSFDGRGNYAMGIKEHIVFPEINYDKVDQIWGMDVIVCTTAKTDDEARALLKAFNFPFRQ
;
A
#
# COMPACT_ATOMS: atom_id res chain seq x y z
N MET A 1 -15.42 -15.50 -11.09
CA MET A 1 -15.99 -14.78 -9.93
C MET A 1 -17.43 -15.18 -9.68
N GLN A 2 -18.40 -14.81 -10.53
CA GLN A 2 -19.80 -15.25 -10.37
C GLN A 2 -19.96 -16.77 -10.44
N GLU A 3 -19.36 -17.43 -11.44
CA GLU A 3 -19.43 -18.89 -11.59
C GLU A 3 -18.67 -19.67 -10.51
N GLN A 4 -17.65 -19.06 -9.89
CA GLN A 4 -16.82 -19.71 -8.87
C GLN A 4 -17.47 -19.76 -7.49
N PHE A 5 -18.28 -18.75 -7.15
CA PHE A 5 -18.93 -18.63 -5.84
C PHE A 5 -20.46 -18.66 -5.92
N GLY A 6 -21.04 -18.76 -7.12
CA GLY A 6 -22.47 -18.93 -7.32
C GLY A 6 -23.32 -17.73 -6.85
N TYR A 7 -22.81 -16.51 -6.96
CA TYR A 7 -23.55 -15.33 -6.49
C TYR A 7 -24.85 -15.12 -7.29
N GLU A 8 -25.97 -14.99 -6.58
CA GLU A 8 -27.28 -14.73 -7.17
C GLU A 8 -27.44 -13.29 -7.66
N ASN A 9 -26.61 -12.38 -7.17
CA ASN A 9 -26.69 -10.95 -7.48
C ASN A 9 -25.32 -10.41 -7.89
N GLU A 10 -25.24 -9.74 -9.03
CA GLU A 10 -24.02 -9.12 -9.55
C GLU A 10 -23.38 -8.14 -8.56
N MET A 11 -24.20 -7.50 -7.71
CA MET A 11 -23.71 -6.58 -6.71
C MET A 11 -22.95 -7.25 -5.56
N GLN A 12 -23.12 -8.56 -5.36
CA GLN A 12 -22.38 -9.34 -4.36
C GLN A 12 -20.95 -9.66 -4.79
N VAL A 13 -20.63 -9.52 -6.08
CA VAL A 13 -19.29 -9.79 -6.59
C VAL A 13 -18.28 -8.87 -5.88
N PRO A 14 -17.24 -9.44 -5.22
CA PRO A 14 -16.20 -8.67 -4.56
C PRO A 14 -15.50 -7.71 -5.51
N ARG A 15 -15.26 -6.49 -5.04
CA ARG A 15 -14.56 -5.43 -5.79
C ARG A 15 -13.51 -4.81 -4.89
N ILE A 16 -12.53 -4.15 -5.50
CA ILE A 16 -11.58 -3.34 -4.75
C ILE A 16 -12.26 -2.00 -4.44
N ASP A 17 -12.38 -1.64 -3.15
CA ASP A 17 -13.00 -0.37 -2.72
C ASP A 17 -12.00 0.78 -2.77
N LYS A 18 -10.79 0.53 -2.24
CA LYS A 18 -9.71 1.50 -2.14
C LYS A 18 -8.37 0.81 -1.92
N ILE A 19 -7.31 1.48 -2.32
CA ILE A 19 -5.94 1.12 -1.92
C ILE A 19 -5.40 2.25 -1.06
N VAL A 20 -4.88 1.92 0.12
CA VAL A 20 -4.23 2.87 1.02
C VAL A 20 -2.74 2.58 0.99
N LEU A 21 -1.96 3.59 0.65
CA LEU A 21 -0.50 3.56 0.77
C LEU A 21 -0.13 4.36 2.00
N ASN A 22 0.74 3.79 2.83
CA ASN A 22 1.22 4.41 4.04
C ASN A 22 2.74 4.27 4.11
N MET A 23 3.41 5.36 4.46
CA MET A 23 4.85 5.39 4.70
C MET A 23 5.10 5.91 6.10
N GLY A 24 5.66 5.07 6.95
CA GLY A 24 6.08 5.44 8.29
C GLY A 24 7.53 5.90 8.30
N VAL A 25 7.77 7.17 8.64
CA VAL A 25 9.13 7.74 8.71
C VAL A 25 9.51 7.88 10.19
N GLY A 26 10.07 6.82 10.78
CA GLY A 26 10.44 6.81 12.21
C GLY A 26 11.48 7.87 12.60
N GLU A 27 12.33 8.27 11.65
CA GLU A 27 13.36 9.30 11.83
C GLU A 27 12.82 10.74 11.77
N ALA A 28 11.52 10.91 11.52
CA ALA A 28 10.85 12.20 11.51
C ALA A 28 10.95 12.97 12.84
N THR A 29 11.25 12.25 13.93
CA THR A 29 11.45 12.84 15.26
C THR A 29 12.71 13.69 15.35
N ALA A 30 13.73 13.39 14.54
CA ALA A 30 14.98 14.13 14.48
C ALA A 30 14.96 15.22 13.40
N ASP A 31 14.32 14.96 12.27
CA ASP A 31 14.22 15.89 11.14
C ASP A 31 12.79 15.99 10.62
N SER A 32 12.19 17.17 10.83
CA SER A 32 10.82 17.48 10.43
C SER A 32 10.63 17.63 8.91
N LYS A 33 11.71 17.67 8.12
CA LYS A 33 11.65 17.76 6.65
C LYS A 33 11.45 16.40 5.99
N LYS A 34 11.97 15.31 6.58
CA LYS A 34 11.89 13.95 6.01
C LYS A 34 10.47 13.48 5.69
N PRO A 35 9.45 13.71 6.55
CA PRO A 35 8.06 13.36 6.23
C PRO A 35 7.51 14.08 5.00
N SER A 36 7.97 15.31 4.74
CA SER A 36 7.54 16.09 3.56
C SER A 36 8.14 15.51 2.29
N ILE A 37 9.43 15.12 2.32
CA ILE A 37 10.10 14.47 1.18
C ILE A 37 9.44 13.12 0.87
N ALA A 38 9.21 12.30 1.90
CA ALA A 38 8.45 11.05 1.79
C ALA A 38 7.04 11.25 1.20
N ALA A 39 6.37 12.37 1.52
CA ALA A 39 5.08 12.71 0.96
C ALA A 39 5.17 13.10 -0.54
N GLU A 40 6.25 13.74 -0.96
CA GLU A 40 6.51 14.08 -2.37
C GLU A 40 6.78 12.81 -3.18
N ASP A 41 7.60 11.89 -2.66
CA ASP A 41 7.89 10.61 -3.31
C ASP A 41 6.63 9.74 -3.44
N LEU A 42 5.83 9.64 -2.38
CA LEU A 42 4.53 8.99 -2.45
C LEU A 42 3.58 9.67 -3.45
N ALA A 43 3.64 10.99 -3.58
CA ALA A 43 2.81 11.72 -4.54
C ALA A 43 3.20 11.41 -5.99
N MET A 44 4.50 11.26 -6.26
CA MET A 44 5.00 10.83 -7.58
C MET A 44 4.54 9.40 -7.91
N ILE A 45 4.67 8.47 -6.97
CA ILE A 45 4.20 7.09 -7.17
C ILE A 45 2.69 7.04 -7.41
N ALA A 46 1.92 7.70 -6.55
CA ALA A 46 0.46 7.57 -6.51
C ALA A 46 -0.26 8.47 -7.52
N GLY A 47 0.43 9.43 -8.15
CA GLY A 47 -0.19 10.45 -9.00
C GLY A 47 -1.18 11.35 -8.25
N GLN A 48 -1.07 11.40 -6.93
CA GLN A 48 -1.98 12.10 -6.03
C GLN A 48 -1.21 12.65 -4.84
N LYS A 49 -1.47 13.91 -4.49
CA LYS A 49 -0.84 14.57 -3.34
C LYS A 49 -1.07 13.75 -2.06
N ALA A 50 0.01 13.29 -1.45
CA ALA A 50 -0.03 12.57 -0.19
C ALA A 50 -0.34 13.52 0.99
N VAL A 51 -0.93 12.96 2.04
CA VAL A 51 -1.27 13.66 3.27
C VAL A 51 -0.26 13.27 4.34
N VAL A 52 0.43 14.27 4.91
CA VAL A 52 1.35 14.05 6.04
C VAL A 52 0.56 13.62 7.27
N THR A 53 0.89 12.47 7.83
CA THR A 53 0.28 11.93 9.04
C THR A 53 0.96 12.54 10.27
N ARG A 54 0.14 12.96 11.24
CA ARG A 54 0.59 13.58 12.48
C ARG A 54 0.30 12.67 13.67
N ALA A 55 1.15 12.75 14.68
CA ALA A 55 0.97 12.05 15.95
C ALA A 55 -0.36 12.46 16.61
N ARG A 56 -1.17 11.48 17.01
CA ARG A 56 -2.39 11.74 17.80
C ARG A 56 -2.08 11.96 19.28
N ASN A 57 -1.09 11.26 19.82
CA ASN A 57 -0.70 11.30 21.22
C ASN A 57 0.81 11.53 21.35
N SER A 58 1.24 12.11 22.48
CA SER A 58 2.65 12.18 22.84
C SER A 58 3.08 10.86 23.49
N ILE A 59 4.18 10.26 23.02
CA ILE A 59 4.71 9.01 23.55
C ILE A 59 6.21 9.19 23.79
N ALA A 60 6.61 9.22 25.07
CA ALA A 60 7.99 9.48 25.47
C ALA A 60 8.98 8.42 24.97
N GLY A 61 8.57 7.14 24.92
CA GLY A 61 9.42 6.04 24.45
C GLY A 61 9.88 6.18 23.00
N PHE A 62 9.06 6.80 22.15
CA PHE A 62 9.40 7.10 20.76
C PHE A 62 9.86 8.55 20.56
N LYS A 63 9.99 9.34 21.64
CA LYS A 63 10.30 10.78 21.61
C LYS A 63 9.35 11.59 20.72
N VAL A 64 8.10 11.14 20.59
CA VAL A 64 7.07 11.76 19.75
C VAL A 64 6.24 12.73 20.59
N ARG A 65 6.00 13.93 20.05
CA ARG A 65 5.04 14.91 20.58
C ARG A 65 3.76 14.93 19.76
N GLU A 66 2.66 15.32 20.38
CA GLU A 66 1.37 15.50 19.71
C GLU A 66 1.49 16.46 18.51
N LYS A 67 0.76 16.17 17.42
CA LYS A 67 0.75 16.92 16.15
C LYS A 67 2.08 16.93 15.38
N MET A 68 3.11 16.23 15.86
CA MET A 68 4.36 16.10 15.12
C MET A 68 4.16 15.27 13.84
N PRO A 69 4.71 15.67 12.68
CA PRO A 69 4.65 14.87 11.46
C PRO A 69 5.50 13.61 11.62
N ILE A 70 4.95 12.43 11.31
CA ILE A 70 5.62 11.14 11.48
C ILE A 70 5.68 10.35 10.16
N GLY A 71 4.80 10.65 9.21
CA GLY A 71 4.79 9.92 7.96
C GLY A 71 3.88 10.55 6.94
N ALA A 72 3.53 9.77 5.93
CA ALA A 72 2.67 10.21 4.85
C ALA A 72 1.75 9.06 4.43
N LYS A 73 0.53 9.40 4.04
CA LYS A 73 -0.44 8.44 3.50
C LYS A 73 -1.13 8.99 2.28
N VAL A 74 -1.54 8.10 1.39
CA VAL A 74 -2.40 8.42 0.26
C VAL A 74 -3.46 7.33 0.12
N THR A 75 -4.67 7.73 -0.25
CA THR A 75 -5.77 6.80 -0.49
C THR A 75 -6.19 6.95 -1.95
N LEU A 76 -6.06 5.86 -2.68
CA LEU A 76 -6.40 5.73 -4.08
C LEU A 76 -7.77 5.08 -4.21
N ARG A 77 -8.58 5.62 -5.12
CA ARG A 77 -9.92 5.13 -5.45
C ARG A 77 -10.14 5.26 -6.95
N LYS A 78 -11.12 4.51 -7.48
CA LYS A 78 -11.53 4.55 -8.90
C LYS A 78 -10.35 4.22 -9.83
N GLU A 79 -10.15 4.99 -10.89
CA GLU A 79 -9.17 4.74 -11.95
C GLU A 79 -7.73 4.69 -11.43
N ARG A 80 -7.30 5.68 -10.64
CA ARG A 80 -5.94 5.73 -10.07
C ARG A 80 -5.57 4.51 -9.24
N MET A 81 -6.55 3.87 -8.64
CA MET A 81 -6.36 2.63 -7.88
C MET A 81 -5.99 1.47 -8.79
N TYR A 82 -6.69 1.32 -9.92
CA TYR A 82 -6.41 0.28 -10.90
C TYR A 82 -5.08 0.53 -11.62
N GLU A 83 -4.77 1.79 -11.97
CA GLU A 83 -3.47 2.17 -12.54
C GLU A 83 -2.30 1.88 -11.58
N PHE A 84 -2.47 2.17 -10.29
CA PHE A 84 -1.46 1.84 -9.29
C PHE A 84 -1.31 0.33 -9.13
N LEU A 85 -2.40 -0.42 -9.11
CA LEU A 85 -2.38 -1.87 -8.98
C LEU A 85 -1.70 -2.54 -10.18
N ASP A 86 -1.97 -2.06 -11.40
CA ASP A 86 -1.32 -2.55 -12.62
C ASP A 86 0.20 -2.29 -12.57
N ARG A 87 0.62 -1.07 -12.24
CA ARG A 87 2.04 -0.72 -12.05
C ARG A 87 2.69 -1.54 -10.94
N LEU A 88 1.98 -1.79 -9.84
CA LEU A 88 2.45 -2.61 -8.74
C LEU A 88 2.76 -4.03 -9.21
N VAL A 89 1.79 -4.69 -9.85
CA VAL A 89 1.89 -6.10 -10.25
C VAL A 89 2.89 -6.30 -11.39
N ASN A 90 2.83 -5.46 -12.43
CA ASN A 90 3.60 -5.66 -13.65
C ASN A 90 5.02 -5.09 -13.56
N ILE A 91 5.24 -4.03 -12.78
CA ILE A 91 6.51 -3.29 -12.75
C ILE A 91 7.21 -3.41 -11.39
N ALA A 92 6.50 -3.09 -10.30
CA ALA A 92 7.13 -2.99 -8.99
C ALA A 92 7.49 -4.35 -8.39
N LEU A 93 6.55 -5.31 -8.36
CA LEU A 93 6.76 -6.63 -7.74
C LEU A 93 7.93 -7.42 -8.36
N PRO A 94 8.12 -7.47 -9.70
CA PRO A 94 9.29 -8.13 -10.30
C PRO A 94 10.63 -7.47 -9.95
N ARG A 95 10.62 -6.16 -9.62
CA ARG A 95 11.81 -5.40 -9.24
C ARG A 95 12.15 -5.51 -7.75
N VAL A 96 11.26 -6.08 -6.93
CA VAL A 96 11.54 -6.30 -5.50
C VAL A 96 12.68 -7.31 -5.37
N ARG A 97 13.72 -6.95 -4.61
CA ARG A 97 14.84 -7.84 -4.30
C ARG A 97 14.34 -9.06 -3.51
N ASP A 98 14.72 -10.26 -3.95
CA ASP A 98 14.30 -11.55 -3.36
C ASP A 98 12.78 -11.81 -3.41
N PHE A 99 12.11 -11.42 -4.51
CA PHE A 99 10.68 -11.68 -4.67
C PHE A 99 10.38 -13.18 -4.81
N ARG A 100 9.84 -13.79 -3.74
CA ARG A 100 9.38 -15.20 -3.70
C ARG A 100 7.87 -15.34 -3.82
N GLY A 101 7.17 -14.29 -4.23
CA GLY A 101 5.72 -14.22 -4.15
C GLY A 101 5.21 -13.60 -2.86
N LEU A 102 4.03 -13.01 -2.95
CA LEU A 102 3.28 -12.42 -1.86
C LEU A 102 2.72 -13.50 -0.92
N ASN A 103 2.71 -13.22 0.38
CA ASN A 103 2.23 -14.19 1.37
C ASN A 103 0.70 -14.33 1.28
N PRO A 104 0.16 -15.52 0.96
CA PRO A 104 -1.29 -15.72 0.86
C PRO A 104 -2.00 -15.67 2.21
N LYS A 105 -1.28 -15.58 3.33
CA LYS A 105 -1.84 -15.46 4.69
C LYS A 105 -1.94 -14.03 5.21
N SER A 106 -1.51 -13.02 4.44
CA SER A 106 -1.54 -11.61 4.90
C SER A 106 -2.91 -10.94 4.74
N PHE A 107 -3.98 -11.72 4.84
CA PHE A 107 -5.36 -11.21 4.88
C PHE A 107 -5.78 -10.94 6.33
N ASP A 108 -6.71 -10.01 6.51
CA ASP A 108 -7.17 -9.58 7.83
C ASP A 108 -8.36 -10.40 8.40
N GLY A 109 -8.75 -11.50 7.75
CA GLY A 109 -9.93 -12.29 8.12
C GLY A 109 -11.25 -11.72 7.60
N ARG A 110 -11.23 -10.55 6.95
CA ARG A 110 -12.39 -9.84 6.40
C ARG A 110 -12.17 -9.44 4.95
N GLY A 111 -11.30 -10.16 4.23
CA GLY A 111 -11.07 -9.94 2.81
C GLY A 111 -10.22 -8.71 2.46
N ASN A 112 -9.59 -8.03 3.42
CA ASN A 112 -8.59 -7.01 3.11
C ASN A 112 -7.20 -7.61 3.11
N TYR A 113 -6.35 -7.12 2.21
CA TYR A 113 -5.00 -7.62 2.03
C TYR A 113 -3.99 -6.54 2.38
N ALA A 114 -2.99 -6.89 3.20
CA ALA A 114 -1.91 -5.99 3.56
C ALA A 114 -0.55 -6.56 3.13
N MET A 115 0.28 -5.73 2.52
CA MET A 115 1.67 -6.06 2.20
C MET A 115 2.60 -4.90 2.50
N GLY A 116 3.80 -5.23 2.97
CA GLY A 116 4.89 -4.26 3.14
C GLY A 116 5.91 -4.39 2.01
N ILE A 117 6.32 -3.26 1.47
CA ILE A 117 7.43 -3.12 0.53
C ILE A 117 8.57 -2.47 1.31
N LYS A 118 9.73 -3.13 1.35
CA LYS A 118 10.90 -2.64 2.10
C LYS A 118 11.53 -1.41 1.48
N GLU A 119 11.50 -1.30 0.16
CA GLU A 119 12.21 -0.28 -0.58
C GLU A 119 11.27 0.38 -1.59
N HIS A 120 10.99 1.67 -1.42
CA HIS A 120 10.13 2.43 -2.34
C HIS A 120 10.74 2.67 -3.73
N ILE A 121 12.05 2.41 -3.92
CA ILE A 121 12.76 2.53 -5.21
C ILE A 121 12.35 1.48 -6.25
N VAL A 122 11.46 0.55 -5.90
CA VAL A 122 10.89 -0.42 -6.84
C VAL A 122 10.05 0.24 -7.93
N PHE A 123 9.58 1.45 -7.68
CA PHE A 123 8.81 2.25 -8.63
C PHE A 123 9.74 3.01 -9.58
N PRO A 124 9.58 2.88 -10.91
CA PRO A 124 10.41 3.61 -11.89
C PRO A 124 10.26 5.13 -11.81
N GLU A 125 9.17 5.62 -11.22
CA GLU A 125 8.91 7.05 -11.02
C GLU A 125 9.90 7.69 -10.06
N ILE A 126 10.56 6.90 -9.22
CA ILE A 126 11.54 7.38 -8.26
C ILE A 126 12.94 7.34 -8.89
N ASN A 127 13.59 8.51 -8.92
CA ASN A 127 14.96 8.61 -9.37
C ASN A 127 15.92 8.28 -8.22
N TYR A 128 16.66 7.18 -8.37
CA TYR A 128 17.65 6.71 -7.40
C TYR A 128 18.66 7.80 -6.99
N ASP A 129 19.07 8.68 -7.90
CA ASP A 129 20.06 9.73 -7.63
C ASP A 129 19.52 10.87 -6.75
N LYS A 130 18.19 11.00 -6.65
CA LYS A 130 17.52 12.04 -5.85
C LYS A 130 17.03 11.52 -4.49
N VAL A 131 17.10 10.21 -4.26
CA VAL A 131 16.62 9.61 -3.01
C VAL A 131 17.68 9.76 -1.93
N ASP A 132 17.41 10.61 -0.95
CA ASP A 132 18.28 10.76 0.23
C ASP A 132 18.31 9.49 1.10
N GLN A 133 17.16 8.81 1.21
CA GLN A 133 17.02 7.66 2.10
C GLN A 133 16.00 6.65 1.58
N ILE A 134 16.32 5.36 1.71
CA ILE A 134 15.41 4.28 1.34
C ILE A 134 14.37 4.08 2.44
N TRP A 135 13.11 4.40 2.14
CA TRP A 135 11.97 4.11 3.00
C TRP A 135 11.21 2.87 2.54
N GLY A 136 10.60 2.19 3.51
CA GLY A 136 9.58 1.17 3.27
C GLY A 136 8.19 1.78 3.22
N MET A 137 7.26 1.10 2.55
CA MET A 137 5.86 1.48 2.51
C MET A 137 4.95 0.27 2.76
N ASP A 138 3.79 0.54 3.33
CA ASP A 138 2.71 -0.42 3.47
C ASP A 138 1.65 -0.13 2.41
N VAL A 139 1.23 -1.20 1.72
CA VAL A 139 0.14 -1.18 0.75
C VAL A 139 -1.00 -2.02 1.32
N ILE A 140 -2.13 -1.37 1.54
CA ILE A 140 -3.35 -2.01 2.05
C ILE A 140 -4.39 -1.95 0.94
N VAL A 141 -4.77 -3.12 0.43
CA VAL A 141 -5.83 -3.28 -0.56
C VAL A 141 -7.11 -3.63 0.19
N CYS A 142 -8.03 -2.67 0.24
CA CYS A 142 -9.35 -2.88 0.82
C CYS A 142 -10.31 -3.39 -0.25
N THR A 143 -10.98 -4.50 0.04
CA THR A 143 -11.97 -5.08 -0.86
C THR A 143 -13.34 -5.12 -0.19
N THR A 144 -14.38 -5.39 -0.98
CA THR A 144 -15.74 -5.60 -0.47
C THR A 144 -16.02 -7.06 -0.14
N ALA A 145 -15.05 -7.96 -0.29
CA ALA A 145 -15.20 -9.37 0.04
C ALA A 145 -15.47 -9.53 1.54
N LYS A 146 -16.26 -10.53 1.92
CA LYS A 146 -16.54 -10.81 3.34
C LYS A 146 -15.59 -11.84 3.92
N THR A 147 -15.02 -12.67 3.04
CA THR A 147 -14.12 -13.76 3.42
C THR A 147 -12.78 -13.63 2.71
N ASP A 148 -11.75 -14.22 3.29
CA ASP A 148 -10.40 -14.21 2.73
C ASP A 148 -10.30 -15.03 1.45
N ASP A 149 -11.10 -16.09 1.30
CA ASP A 149 -11.11 -16.93 0.10
C ASP A 149 -11.63 -16.15 -1.12
N GLU A 150 -12.70 -15.37 -0.94
CA GLU A 150 -13.24 -14.48 -1.97
C GLU A 150 -12.21 -13.41 -2.38
N ALA A 151 -11.57 -12.78 -1.38
CA ALA A 151 -10.55 -11.76 -1.63
C ALA A 151 -9.30 -12.35 -2.31
N ARG A 152 -8.90 -13.55 -1.93
CA ARG A 152 -7.77 -14.26 -2.55
C ARG A 152 -8.07 -14.63 -3.99
N ALA A 153 -9.28 -15.10 -4.28
CA ALA A 153 -9.72 -15.35 -5.65
C ALA A 153 -9.71 -14.06 -6.48
N LEU A 154 -10.11 -12.92 -5.89
CA LEU A 154 -10.09 -11.62 -6.55
C LEU A 154 -8.68 -11.18 -6.90
N LEU A 155 -7.78 -11.17 -5.93
CA LEU A 155 -6.40 -10.77 -6.16
C LEU A 155 -5.70 -11.72 -7.14
N LYS A 156 -5.99 -13.02 -7.08
CA LYS A 156 -5.46 -13.98 -8.06
C LYS A 156 -5.96 -13.71 -9.47
N ALA A 157 -7.20 -13.28 -9.65
CA ALA A 157 -7.73 -12.85 -10.95
C ALA A 157 -7.03 -11.58 -11.48
N PHE A 158 -6.56 -10.70 -10.59
CA PHE A 158 -5.72 -9.55 -10.92
C PHE A 158 -4.22 -9.89 -11.07
N ASN A 159 -3.89 -11.17 -11.30
CA ASN A 159 -2.51 -11.65 -11.45
C ASN A 159 -1.59 -11.34 -10.26
N PHE A 160 -2.11 -11.22 -9.04
CA PHE A 160 -1.25 -11.08 -7.88
C PHE A 160 -0.36 -12.33 -7.75
N PRO A 161 0.97 -12.17 -7.74
CA PRO A 161 1.88 -13.29 -7.64
C PRO A 161 1.97 -13.76 -6.19
N PHE A 162 1.02 -14.60 -5.78
CA PHE A 162 1.06 -15.28 -4.48
C PHE A 162 2.10 -16.39 -4.49
N ARG A 163 2.81 -16.54 -3.38
CA ARG A 163 3.69 -17.69 -3.15
C ARG A 163 2.83 -18.95 -3.05
N GLN A 164 3.10 -19.94 -3.91
CA GLN A 164 2.62 -21.31 -3.76
C GLN A 164 3.48 -22.07 -2.77
#